data_AF-A0A235IXC5-F1
#
_entry.id   AF-A0A235IXC5-F1
#
_cell.length_a   1.000
_cell.length_b   1.000
_cell.length_c   1.000
_cell.angle_alpha   90.00
_cell.angle_beta   90.00
_cell.angle_gamma   90.00
#
_symmetry.space_group_name_H-M   'P 1'
#
loop_
_entity.id
_entity.type
_entity.pdbx_description
1 polymer ?
#
loop_
_entity_poly.entity_id
_entity_poly.type
_entity_poly.pdbx_seq_one_letter_code
_entity_poly.pdbx_strand_id
1 'polypeptide(L)' 'MLLQIKDSDKLVKILEIQELLDPNSNVVQGREQKGEEEQPPDSFKKENLVFPSGEVLPRCWLDADYRQDNG' A
#
# COMPACT_ATOMS: atom_id res chain seq x y z
N MET A 1 6.39 -5.76 -3.99
CA MET A 1 5.70 -4.83 -4.92
C MET A 1 6.19 -3.41 -4.62
N LEU A 2 6.23 -2.51 -5.61
CA LEU A 2 6.56 -1.09 -5.39
C LEU A 2 5.27 -0.25 -5.45
N LEU A 3 5.05 0.53 -4.40
CA LEU A 3 3.96 1.50 -4.29
C LEU A 3 4.53 2.88 -3.97
N GLN A 4 3.69 3.89 -3.99
CA GLN A 4 4.04 5.27 -3.70
C GLN A 4 3.12 5.81 -2.60
N ILE A 5 3.64 6.67 -1.74
CA ILE A 5 2.82 7.38 -0.76
C ILE A 5 2.01 8.46 -1.49
N LYS A 6 0.70 8.49 -1.28
CA LYS A 6 -0.20 9.49 -1.87
C LYS A 6 0.30 10.90 -1.58
N ASP A 7 0.29 11.76 -2.60
CA ASP A 7 0.75 13.15 -2.51
C ASP A 7 2.25 13.30 -2.13
N SER A 8 3.02 12.22 -2.25
CA SER A 8 4.47 12.22 -1.99
C SER A 8 5.18 11.53 -3.14
N ASP A 9 6.39 11.97 -3.48
CA ASP A 9 7.24 11.29 -4.48
C ASP A 9 7.98 10.08 -3.89
N LYS A 10 7.51 9.59 -2.74
CA LYS A 10 8.19 8.57 -1.96
C LYS A 10 7.71 7.19 -2.34
N LEU A 11 8.63 6.39 -2.86
CA LEU A 11 8.38 4.99 -3.17
C LEU A 11 8.54 4.12 -1.92
N VAL A 12 7.70 3.10 -1.82
CA VAL A 12 7.69 2.13 -0.73
C VAL A 12 7.72 0.73 -1.36
N LYS A 13 8.73 -0.05 -0.98
CA LYS A 13 8.82 -1.46 -1.34
C LYS A 13 8.06 -2.29 -0.31
N ILE A 14 6.95 -2.87 -0.73
CA ILE A 14 6.15 -3.79 0.10
C ILE A 14 6.93 -5.07 0.35
N LEU A 15 7.04 -5.43 1.62
CA LEU A 15 7.72 -6.63 2.10
C LEU A 15 6.78 -7.84 1.99
N GLU A 16 5.60 -7.74 2.59
CA GLU A 16 4.60 -8.80 2.62
C GLU A 16 3.41 -8.46 1.72
N ILE A 17 3.40 -9.07 0.53
CA ILE A 17 2.29 -8.88 -0.42
C ILE A 17 0.99 -9.48 0.13
N GLN A 18 1.07 -10.53 0.94
CA GLN A 18 -0.11 -11.14 1.57
C GLN A 18 -0.84 -10.12 2.46
N GLU A 19 -0.10 -9.33 3.23
CA GLU A 19 -0.69 -8.23 4.02
C GLU A 19 -1.31 -7.17 3.12
N LEU A 20 -0.69 -6.85 1.98
CA LEU A 20 -1.26 -5.90 1.02
C LEU A 20 -2.60 -6.38 0.45
N LEU A 21 -2.68 -7.66 0.07
CA LEU A 21 -3.86 -8.26 -0.55
C LEU A 21 -4.96 -8.57 0.46
N ASP A 22 -4.62 -8.72 1.75
CA ASP A 22 -5.58 -9.03 2.81
C ASP A 22 -6.47 -7.81 3.13
N PRO A 23 -7.77 -7.84 2.83
CA PRO A 23 -8.63 -6.69 3.05
C PRO A 23 -9.01 -6.45 4.51
N ASN A 24 -8.66 -7.37 5.42
CA ASN A 24 -8.90 -7.19 6.86
C ASN A 24 -7.78 -6.36 7.51
N SER A 25 -6.60 -6.31 6.89
CA SER A 25 -5.51 -5.45 7.30
C SER A 25 -5.57 -4.11 6.59
N ASN A 26 -5.63 -3.02 7.35
CA ASN A 26 -5.57 -1.65 6.82
C ASN A 26 -4.13 -1.15 6.63
N VAL A 27 -3.15 -1.91 7.11
CA VAL A 27 -1.73 -1.57 7.08
C VAL A 27 -0.93 -2.66 6.37
N VAL A 28 0.23 -2.27 5.86
CA VAL A 28 1.17 -3.18 5.21
C VAL A 28 2.60 -2.81 5.59
N GLN A 29 3.44 -3.80 5.82
CA GLN A 29 4.86 -3.58 6.05
C GLN A 29 5.58 -3.25 4.74
N GLY A 30 6.30 -2.13 4.74
CA GLY A 30 7.06 -1.66 3.59
C GLY A 30 8.38 -1.02 4.00
N ARG A 31 9.24 -0.75 3.02
CA ARG A 31 10.46 0.05 3.19
C ARG A 31 10.44 1.22 2.24
N GLU A 32 10.53 2.44 2.77
CA GLU A 32 10.74 3.63 1.94
C GLU A 32 12.03 3.47 1.12
N GLN A 33 11.99 3.84 -0.15
CA GLN A 33 13.14 3.88 -1.04
C GLN A 33 13.67 5.31 -1.03
N LYS A 34 14.41 5.66 0.03
CA LYS A 34 14.97 7.01 0.22
C LYS A 34 16.48 6.94 0.31
N GLY A 35 17.16 7.57 -0.65
CA GLY A 35 18.63 7.64 -0.69
C GLY A 35 19.30 6.30 -0.98
N GLU A 36 20.55 6.16 -0.56
CA GLU A 36 21.39 4.97 -0.78
C GLU A 36 21.32 3.95 0.36
N GLU A 37 20.81 4.34 1.54
CA GLU A 37 20.71 3.48 2.71
C GLU A 37 19.40 2.69 2.76
N GLU A 38 19.50 1.40 3.14
CA GLU A 38 18.33 0.56 3.35
C GLU A 38 17.53 1.04 4.57
N GLN A 39 16.33 1.56 4.32
CA GLN A 39 15.44 2.02 5.38
C GLN A 39 14.86 0.83 6.15
N PRO A 40 14.64 0.99 7.48
CA PRO A 40 13.97 -0.03 8.25
C PRO A 40 12.53 -0.26 7.74
N PRO A 41 11.98 -1.46 7.96
CA PRO A 41 10.56 -1.70 7.72
C PRO A 41 9.70 -0.76 8.57
N ASP A 42 8.68 -0.19 7.94
CA ASP A 42 7.66 0.63 8.59
C ASP A 42 6.25 0.22 8.13
N SER A 43 5.24 0.66 8.88
CA SER A 43 3.84 0.29 8.67
C SER A 43 3.12 1.38 7.90
N PHE A 44 2.75 1.08 6.66
CA PHE A 44 2.07 2.03 5.78
C PHE A 44 0.58 1.72 5.72
N LYS A 45 -0.25 2.75 5.87
CA LYS A 45 -1.69 2.64 5.64
C LYS A 45 -1.97 2.44 4.15
N LYS A 46 -2.75 1.43 3.80
CA LYS A 46 -3.07 1.14 2.40
C LYS A 46 -3.87 2.26 1.73
N GLU A 47 -4.75 2.94 2.47
CA GLU A 47 -5.47 4.13 2.01
C GLU A 47 -4.55 5.28 1.54
N ASN A 48 -3.32 5.32 2.06
CA ASN A 48 -2.31 6.32 1.74
C ASN A 48 -1.31 5.82 0.69
N LEU A 49 -1.50 4.62 0.13
CA LEU A 49 -0.64 4.08 -0.91
C LEU A 49 -1.36 4.11 -2.26
N VAL A 50 -0.59 4.41 -3.30
CA VAL A 50 -1.01 4.42 -4.70
C VAL A 50 0.03 3.69 -5.53
N PHE A 51 -0.35 3.26 -6.73
CA PHE A 51 0.64 2.80 -7.70
C PHE A 51 1.54 3.97 -8.13
N PRO A 52 2.80 3.73 -8.52
CA PRO A 52 3.68 4.78 -9.05
C PRO A 52 3.11 5.50 -10.29
N SER A 53 2.14 4.89 -10.96
CA SER A 53 1.37 5.51 -12.05
C SER A 53 0.36 6.57 -11.57
N GLY A 54 0.10 6.66 -10.26
CA GLY A 54 -0.92 7.51 -9.63
C GLY A 54 -2.28 6.82 -9.41
N GLU A 55 -2.44 5.57 -9.82
CA GLU A 55 -3.67 4.81 -9.63
C GLU A 55 -3.86 4.40 -8.17
N VAL A 56 -5.10 4.45 -7.67
CA VAL A 56 -5.42 4.00 -6.31
C VAL A 56 -5.39 2.48 -6.19
N LEU A 57 -5.19 1.96 -4.98
CA LEU A 57 -5.26 0.53 -4.73
C LEU A 57 -6.66 -0.02 -5.02
N PRO A 58 -6.78 -1.28 -5.49
CA PRO A 58 -8.05 -1.96 -5.68
C PRO A 58 -8.87 -1.98 -4.38
N ARG A 59 -10.17 -1.68 -4.48
CA ARG A 59 -11.08 -1.73 -3.32
C ARG A 59 -11.07 -3.08 -2.62
N CYS A 60 -10.90 -4.17 -3.37
CA CYS A 60 -10.84 -5.53 -2.83
C CYS A 60 -9.62 -5.83 -1.95
N TRP A 61 -8.63 -4.92 -1.89
CA TRP A 61 -7.47 -5.01 -0.98
C TRP A 61 -7.60 -4.11 0.24
N LEU A 62 -8.57 -3.18 0.20
CA LEU A 62 -8.86 -2.20 1.25
C LEU A 62 -10.09 -2.58 2.06
N ASP A 63 -11.03 -3.29 1.43
CA ASP A 63 -12.33 -3.57 2.00
C ASP A 63 -12.75 -5.00 1.67
N ALA A 64 -13.04 -5.78 2.70
CA ALA A 64 -13.40 -7.19 2.57
C ALA A 64 -14.81 -7.36 2.02
N ASP A 65 -15.64 -6.34 2.21
CA ASP A 65 -17.05 -6.29 1.85
C ASP A 65 -17.28 -5.54 0.53
N TYR A 66 -16.23 -5.28 -0.26
CA TYR A 66 -16.28 -4.49 -1.49
C TYR A 66 -17.30 -4.98 -2.53
N ARG A 67 -17.82 -6.20 -2.39
CA ARG A 67 -18.86 -6.80 -3.24
C ARG A 67 -20.29 -6.53 -2.78
N GLN A 68 -20.49 -6.08 -1.54
CA GLN A 68 -21.80 -5.68 -1.01
C GLN A 68 -22.10 -4.20 -1.24
N ASP A 69 -21.29 -3.50 -2.05
CA ASP A 69 -21.62 -2.18 -2.61
C ASP A 69 -22.84 -2.34 -3.57
N ASN A 70 -24.01 -2.57 -2.98
CA ASN A 70 -25.30 -2.43 -3.63
C ASN A 70 -25.53 -0.93 -3.79
N GLY A 71 -25.33 -0.44 -5.01
CA GLY A 71 -25.63 0.94 -5.39
C GLY A 71 -27.08 1.35 -5.15
#